data_AF-A0A7G8Q9N1-F1
#
_entry.id   AF-A0A7G8Q9N1-F1
#
_cell.length_a   1.000
_cell.length_b   1.000
_cell.length_c   1.000
_cell.angle_alpha   90.00
_cell.angle_beta   90.00
_cell.angle_gamma   90.00
#
_symmetry.space_group_name_H-M   'P 1'
#
loop_
_entity.id
_entity.type
_entity.pdbx_description
1 polymer ?
#
loop_
_entity_poly.entity_id
_entity_poly.type
_entity_poly.pdbx_seq_one_letter_code
_entity_poly.pdbx_strand_id
1 'polypeptide(L)'
;MALSNLLADQNYAEVEAVYGGERMFAAAGLRHMATLAVPGYGSPIHTGGTETWTWDYLFRQTQHALLTEAWRKFLIDVDAATDSATLQVTADVAFKTIREKGPAGFDLSTLEPGQVNGEHLVMLLRCISSWRTLLPGWDRAIGIAKLALESEGKDPEDVLFGML
;
A
#
# COMPACT_ATOMS: atom_id res chain seq x y z
N MET A 1 -14.88 42.56 -13.94
CA MET A 1 -14.25 42.26 -12.63
C MET A 1 -14.60 40.83 -12.24
N ALA A 2 -14.16 39.83 -13.03
CA ALA A 2 -14.55 38.42 -12.85
C ALA A 2 -13.44 37.40 -13.25
N LEU A 3 -12.27 37.87 -13.68
CA LEU A 3 -11.15 37.01 -14.08
C LEU A 3 -10.11 36.78 -12.96
N SER A 4 -10.12 37.60 -11.89
CA SER A 4 -9.15 37.44 -10.79
C SER A 4 -9.52 36.33 -9.80
N ASN A 5 -10.81 35.98 -9.67
CA ASN A 5 -11.26 34.97 -8.70
C ASN A 5 -11.09 33.55 -9.23
N LEU A 6 -11.13 33.34 -10.56
CA LEU A 6 -10.98 32.01 -11.16
C LEU A 6 -9.53 31.50 -11.08
N LEU A 7 -8.54 32.40 -11.12
CA LEU A 7 -7.12 32.07 -10.98
C LEU A 7 -6.72 31.78 -9.53
N ALA A 8 -7.48 32.31 -8.55
CA ALA A 8 -7.24 32.02 -7.14
C ALA A 8 -7.72 30.61 -6.75
N ASP A 9 -8.88 30.18 -7.28
CA ASP A 9 -9.42 28.83 -7.04
C ASP A 9 -8.61 27.72 -7.71
N GLN A 10 -8.06 27.96 -8.91
CA GLN A 10 -7.18 26.98 -9.57
C GLN A 10 -5.85 26.79 -8.82
N ASN A 11 -5.26 27.88 -8.31
CA ASN A 11 -4.04 27.80 -7.52
C ASN A 11 -4.26 27.08 -6.17
N TYR A 12 -5.44 27.22 -5.55
CA TYR A 12 -5.74 26.50 -4.30
C TYR A 12 -5.92 24.99 -4.51
N ALA A 13 -6.58 24.59 -5.60
CA ALA A 13 -6.78 23.19 -5.95
C ALA A 13 -5.45 22.48 -6.34
N GLU A 14 -4.56 23.18 -7.06
CA GLU A 14 -3.22 22.68 -7.37
C GLU A 14 -2.36 22.51 -6.12
N VAL A 15 -2.46 23.43 -5.16
CA VAL A 15 -1.71 23.36 -3.90
C VAL A 15 -2.22 22.21 -3.01
N GLU A 16 -3.54 21.98 -2.89
CA GLU A 16 -4.05 20.82 -2.14
C GLU A 16 -3.71 19.46 -2.77
N ALA A 17 -3.68 19.37 -4.11
CA ALA A 17 -3.27 18.15 -4.80
C ALA A 17 -1.78 17.84 -4.59
N VAL A 18 -0.93 18.86 -4.59
CA VAL A 18 0.52 18.75 -4.28
C VAL A 18 0.74 18.30 -2.84
N TYR A 19 0.03 18.90 -1.87
CA TYR A 19 0.13 18.50 -0.46
C TYR A 19 -0.47 17.11 -0.18
N GLY A 20 -1.54 16.72 -0.86
CA GLY A 20 -2.15 15.39 -0.74
C GLY A 20 -1.23 14.28 -1.28
N GLY A 21 -0.55 14.55 -2.40
CA GLY A 21 0.46 13.66 -2.98
C GLY A 21 1.68 13.50 -2.09
N GLU A 22 2.29 14.60 -1.65
CA GLU A 22 3.48 14.55 -0.77
C GLU A 22 3.19 13.81 0.55
N ARG A 23 2.00 13.96 1.13
CA ARG A 23 1.63 13.21 2.35
C ARG A 23 1.45 11.72 2.08
N MET A 24 0.88 11.33 0.93
CA MET A 24 0.81 9.92 0.53
C MET A 24 2.19 9.32 0.25
N PHE A 25 3.09 10.06 -0.41
CA PHE A 25 4.45 9.59 -0.69
C PHE A 25 5.35 9.58 0.56
N ALA A 26 5.16 10.53 1.49
CA ALA A 26 5.85 10.56 2.77
C ALA A 26 5.36 9.46 3.72
N ALA A 27 4.05 9.18 3.77
CA ALA A 27 3.48 7.98 4.40
C ALA A 27 3.88 6.69 3.67
N ALA A 28 4.49 6.82 2.49
CA ALA A 28 5.11 5.73 1.75
C ALA A 28 6.62 5.59 1.87
N GLY A 29 7.28 6.40 2.70
CA GLY A 29 8.73 6.33 2.90
C GLY A 29 9.54 6.79 1.68
N LEU A 30 8.91 7.34 0.64
CA LEU A 30 9.53 7.72 -0.62
C LEU A 30 10.09 9.15 -0.59
N ARG A 31 10.91 9.47 0.42
CA ARG A 31 11.38 10.85 0.70
C ARG A 31 12.45 11.42 -0.25
N HIS A 32 12.79 10.72 -1.34
CA HIS A 32 13.84 11.15 -2.28
C HIS A 32 13.49 11.05 -3.76
N MET A 33 12.24 10.77 -4.14
CA MET A 33 11.85 10.97 -5.54
C MET A 33 11.64 12.46 -5.76
N ALA A 34 12.52 13.05 -6.57
CA ALA A 34 12.51 14.46 -6.94
C ALA A 34 11.08 14.93 -7.23
N THR A 35 10.72 16.04 -6.60
CA THR A 35 9.47 16.76 -6.72
C THR A 35 9.12 16.97 -8.20
N LEU A 36 8.39 16.02 -8.78
CA LEU A 36 7.70 16.22 -10.05
C LEU A 36 6.45 17.02 -9.71
N ALA A 37 6.59 18.35 -9.72
CA ALA A 37 5.44 19.23 -9.78
C ALA A 37 4.72 18.92 -11.10
N VAL A 38 3.57 18.25 -11.02
CA VAL A 38 2.78 17.92 -12.20
C VAL A 38 1.51 18.78 -12.17
N PRO A 39 1.34 19.72 -13.13
CA PRO A 39 0.06 20.40 -13.29
C PRO A 39 -1.00 19.39 -13.74
N GLY A 40 -2.20 19.52 -13.19
CA GLY A 40 -3.30 18.58 -13.42
C GLY A 40 -3.62 18.41 -14.92
N TYR A 41 -3.99 17.17 -15.30
CA TYR A 41 -4.53 16.81 -16.61
C TYR A 41 -3.87 17.51 -17.82
N GLY A 42 -2.67 17.08 -18.24
CA GLY A 42 -1.99 17.73 -19.37
C GLY A 42 -1.11 16.85 -20.24
N SER A 43 -1.52 16.61 -21.49
CA SER A 43 -0.75 16.19 -22.68
C SER A 43 0.11 14.90 -22.61
N PRO A 44 0.22 14.15 -23.73
CA PRO A 44 1.09 12.97 -23.79
C PRO A 44 2.57 13.32 -23.62
N ILE A 45 3.32 12.45 -22.94
CA ILE A 45 4.77 12.57 -22.85
C ILE A 45 5.39 11.86 -24.05
N HIS A 46 6.14 12.62 -24.87
CA HIS A 46 6.91 12.08 -25.99
C HIS A 46 8.36 11.87 -25.54
N THR A 47 8.75 10.63 -25.30
CA THR A 47 10.16 10.24 -25.23
C THR A 47 10.67 10.02 -26.66
N GLY A 48 11.96 10.23 -26.96
CA GLY A 48 12.52 10.23 -28.33
C GLY A 48 12.44 8.92 -29.15
N GLY A 49 11.58 7.97 -28.78
CA GLY A 49 11.16 6.81 -29.56
C GLY A 49 9.65 6.87 -29.80
N THR A 50 9.13 6.16 -30.79
CA THR A 50 7.74 6.22 -31.30
C THR A 50 6.61 5.90 -30.29
N GLU A 51 6.91 5.79 -29.00
CA GLU A 51 5.95 5.48 -27.95
C GLU A 51 5.45 6.77 -27.30
N THR A 52 4.14 6.98 -27.42
CA THR A 52 3.43 8.08 -26.77
C THR A 52 2.73 7.52 -25.54
N TRP A 53 3.19 7.93 -24.36
CA TRP A 53 2.60 7.48 -23.11
C TRP A 53 1.64 8.54 -22.58
N THR A 54 0.41 8.14 -22.24
CA THR A 54 -0.54 9.03 -21.57
C THR A 54 -0.27 9.04 -20.07
N TRP A 55 -0.64 10.12 -19.38
CA TRP A 55 -0.62 10.17 -17.92
C TRP A 55 -1.40 9.03 -17.29
N ASP A 56 -2.55 8.71 -17.86
CA ASP A 56 -3.36 7.55 -17.47
C ASP A 56 -2.59 6.23 -17.56
N TYR A 57 -1.74 6.07 -18.56
CA TYR A 57 -0.91 4.87 -18.71
C TYR A 57 0.21 4.85 -17.66
N LEU A 58 0.94 5.96 -17.50
CA LEU A 58 2.05 6.04 -16.54
C LEU A 58 1.55 5.95 -15.09
N PHE A 59 0.43 6.60 -14.77
CA PHE A 59 -0.21 6.51 -13.47
C PHE A 59 -0.74 5.10 -13.21
N ARG A 60 -1.38 4.45 -14.19
CA ARG A 60 -1.78 3.04 -14.06
C ARG A 60 -0.58 2.11 -13.90
N GLN A 61 0.49 2.27 -14.66
CA GLN A 61 1.69 1.45 -14.52
C GLN A 61 2.40 1.67 -13.19
N THR A 62 2.51 2.92 -12.73
CA THR A 62 3.15 3.26 -11.46
C THR A 62 2.28 2.78 -10.30
N GLN A 63 0.96 2.94 -10.37
CA GLN A 63 0.05 2.31 -9.43
C GLN A 63 0.15 0.79 -9.48
N HIS A 64 0.21 0.16 -10.65
CA HIS A 64 0.31 -1.30 -10.76
C HIS A 64 1.62 -1.81 -10.14
N ALA A 65 2.75 -1.16 -10.43
CA ALA A 65 4.05 -1.49 -9.84
C ALA A 65 4.07 -1.25 -8.32
N LEU A 66 3.52 -0.12 -7.84
CA LEU A 66 3.40 0.18 -6.41
C LEU A 66 2.46 -0.80 -5.70
N LEU A 67 1.34 -1.18 -6.32
CA LEU A 67 0.38 -2.15 -5.80
C LEU A 67 0.93 -3.58 -5.79
N THR A 68 1.93 -3.86 -6.62
CA THR A 68 2.50 -5.19 -6.74
C THR A 68 3.10 -5.65 -5.40
N GLU A 69 3.57 -4.70 -4.57
CA GLU A 69 4.06 -4.93 -3.20
C GLU A 69 3.51 -3.95 -2.15
N ALA A 70 2.47 -3.16 -2.46
CA ALA A 70 1.95 -2.16 -1.52
C ALA A 70 1.54 -2.76 -0.17
N TRP A 71 0.96 -3.97 -0.19
CA TRP A 71 0.56 -4.68 1.02
C TRP A 71 1.77 -5.00 1.92
N ARG A 72 2.92 -5.31 1.31
CA ARG A 72 4.17 -5.63 1.99
C ARG A 72 4.72 -4.40 2.73
N LYS A 73 4.46 -3.18 2.25
CA LYS A 73 4.96 -1.96 2.90
C LYS A 73 4.37 -1.75 4.29
N PHE A 74 3.09 -2.08 4.48
CA PHE A 74 2.42 -1.99 5.79
C PHE A 74 2.84 -3.12 6.73
N LEU A 75 3.30 -4.23 6.18
CA LEU A 75 3.87 -5.32 6.95
C LEU A 75 5.29 -5.05 7.39
N ILE A 76 6.16 -4.57 6.49
CA ILE A 76 7.61 -4.54 6.73
C ILE A 76 8.03 -3.45 7.71
N ASP A 77 7.22 -2.41 7.86
CA ASP A 77 7.44 -1.38 8.86
C ASP A 77 6.96 -1.85 10.23
N VAL A 78 7.87 -2.40 11.04
CA VAL A 78 7.59 -2.94 12.38
C VAL A 78 6.96 -1.88 13.29
N ASP A 79 7.35 -0.61 13.11
CA ASP A 79 6.86 0.54 13.90
C ASP A 79 5.63 1.22 13.28
N ALA A 80 5.00 0.60 12.28
CA ALA A 80 3.79 1.14 11.65
C ALA A 80 2.67 1.38 12.67
N ALA A 81 1.87 2.43 12.43
CA ALA A 81 0.70 2.71 13.25
C ALA A 81 -0.34 1.59 13.10
N THR A 82 -0.83 1.05 14.20
CA THR A 82 -1.78 -0.07 14.22
C THR A 82 -3.19 0.33 14.65
N ASP A 83 -3.54 1.61 14.52
CA ASP A 83 -4.90 2.05 14.76
C ASP A 83 -5.87 1.47 13.70
N SER A 84 -7.17 1.46 14.04
CA SER A 84 -8.20 0.84 13.20
C SER A 84 -8.23 1.33 11.75
N ALA A 85 -7.92 2.61 11.50
CA ALA A 85 -7.94 3.15 10.14
C ALA A 85 -6.75 2.64 9.33
N THR A 86 -5.58 2.55 9.95
CA THR A 86 -4.36 2.05 9.29
C THR A 86 -4.43 0.53 9.03
N LEU A 87 -5.03 -0.24 9.94
CA LEU A 87 -5.31 -1.66 9.71
C LEU A 87 -6.35 -1.88 8.61
N GLN A 88 -7.38 -1.03 8.50
CA GLN A 88 -8.36 -1.10 7.41
C GLN A 88 -7.70 -0.89 6.04
N VAL A 89 -6.74 0.03 5.93
CA VAL A 89 -5.97 0.23 4.69
C VAL A 89 -5.22 -1.05 4.30
N THR A 90 -4.66 -1.76 5.27
CA THR A 90 -3.98 -3.04 5.02
C THR A 90 -4.94 -4.08 4.45
N ALA A 91 -6.14 -4.18 5.01
CA ALA A 91 -7.19 -5.06 4.52
C ALA A 91 -7.61 -4.70 3.08
N ASP A 92 -7.85 -3.42 2.79
CA ASP A 92 -8.27 -2.93 1.49
C ASP A 92 -7.21 -3.25 0.40
N VAL A 93 -5.93 -3.05 0.72
CA VAL A 93 -4.83 -3.37 -0.19
C VAL A 93 -4.70 -4.88 -0.39
N ALA A 94 -4.91 -5.70 0.65
CA ALA A 94 -4.90 -7.15 0.52
C ALA A 94 -6.01 -7.65 -0.42
N PHE A 95 -7.25 -7.18 -0.23
CA PHE A 95 -8.37 -7.55 -1.10
C PHE A 95 -8.17 -7.06 -2.53
N LYS A 96 -7.65 -5.84 -2.71
CA LYS A 96 -7.33 -5.32 -4.04
C LYS A 96 -6.30 -6.20 -4.75
N THR A 97 -5.25 -6.62 -4.03
CA THR A 97 -4.20 -7.50 -4.57
C THR A 97 -4.78 -8.86 -5.00
N ILE A 98 -5.59 -9.49 -4.15
CA ILE A 98 -6.24 -10.77 -4.49
C ILE A 98 -7.18 -10.61 -5.67
N ARG A 99 -7.95 -9.52 -5.75
CA ARG A 99 -8.85 -9.26 -6.89
C ARG A 99 -8.09 -9.11 -8.20
N GLU A 100 -6.92 -8.48 -8.18
CA GLU A 100 -6.14 -8.17 -9.38
C GLU A 100 -5.25 -9.34 -9.83
N LYS A 101 -4.68 -10.11 -8.89
CA LYS A 101 -3.69 -11.16 -9.20
C LYS A 101 -4.14 -12.57 -8.85
N GLY A 102 -5.29 -12.71 -8.20
CA GLY A 102 -5.70 -13.95 -7.56
C GLY A 102 -4.92 -14.24 -6.26
N PRO A 103 -5.36 -15.25 -5.48
CA PRO A 103 -4.69 -15.63 -4.23
C PRO A 103 -3.23 -16.05 -4.42
N ALA A 104 -2.92 -16.78 -5.50
CA ALA A 104 -1.56 -17.23 -5.77
C ALA A 104 -0.56 -16.07 -6.01
N GLY A 105 -1.04 -14.87 -6.36
CA GLY A 105 -0.23 -13.66 -6.48
C GLY A 105 0.13 -13.02 -5.13
N PHE A 106 -0.33 -13.60 -4.03
CA PHE A 106 -0.11 -13.14 -2.67
C PHE A 106 0.83 -14.12 -1.94
N ASP A 107 2.13 -13.99 -2.18
CA ASP A 107 3.14 -14.89 -1.64
C ASP A 107 3.64 -14.42 -0.26
N LEU A 108 3.33 -15.22 0.77
CA LEU A 108 3.73 -14.98 2.15
C LEU A 108 5.02 -15.72 2.52
N SER A 109 5.56 -16.54 1.61
CA SER A 109 6.66 -17.47 1.91
C SER A 109 7.98 -16.77 2.24
N THR A 110 8.14 -15.50 1.85
CA THR A 110 9.38 -14.74 2.05
C THR A 110 9.33 -13.81 3.27
N LEU A 111 8.29 -13.88 4.10
CA LEU A 111 8.21 -13.07 5.30
C LEU A 111 9.23 -13.56 6.35
N GLU A 112 9.75 -12.64 7.15
CA GLU A 112 10.71 -12.92 8.23
C GLU A 112 10.20 -12.33 9.56
N PRO A 113 10.26 -13.07 10.69
CA PRO A 113 9.69 -12.63 11.98
C PRO A 113 10.13 -11.26 12.47
N GLY A 114 11.42 -10.91 12.29
CA GLY A 114 11.96 -9.63 12.77
C GLY A 114 11.76 -8.46 11.79
N GLN A 115 11.03 -8.68 10.70
CA GLN A 115 10.79 -7.68 9.67
C GLN A 115 9.31 -7.42 9.46
N VAL A 116 8.44 -7.87 10.36
CA VAL A 116 7.00 -7.66 10.19
C VAL A 116 6.36 -7.09 11.44
N ASN A 117 5.41 -6.18 11.25
CA ASN A 117 4.47 -5.80 12.28
C ASN A 117 3.42 -6.91 12.45
N GLY A 118 3.30 -7.43 13.68
CA GLY A 118 2.45 -8.56 14.01
C GLY A 118 0.96 -8.27 13.81
N GLU A 119 0.48 -7.09 14.18
CA GLU A 119 -0.93 -6.72 14.03
C GLU A 119 -1.36 -6.54 12.58
N HIS A 120 -0.49 -5.91 11.76
CA HIS A 120 -0.72 -5.81 10.32
C HIS A 120 -0.78 -7.20 9.67
N LEU A 121 0.10 -8.12 10.07
CA LEU A 121 0.10 -9.49 9.57
C LEU A 121 -1.15 -10.24 9.99
N VAL A 122 -1.57 -10.13 11.25
CA VAL A 122 -2.81 -10.73 11.74
C VAL A 122 -4.01 -10.22 10.96
N MET A 123 -4.16 -8.90 10.82
CA MET A 123 -5.28 -8.30 10.09
C MET A 123 -5.34 -8.83 8.66
N LEU A 124 -4.21 -8.82 7.97
CA LEU A 124 -4.09 -9.34 6.61
C LEU A 124 -4.49 -10.81 6.52
N LEU A 125 -3.96 -11.66 7.39
CA LEU A 125 -4.28 -13.08 7.42
C LEU A 125 -5.77 -13.31 7.70
N ARG A 126 -6.38 -12.57 8.64
CA ARG A 126 -7.84 -12.64 8.89
C ARG A 126 -8.63 -12.34 7.62
N CYS A 127 -8.30 -11.24 6.93
CA CYS A 127 -8.97 -10.81 5.71
C CYS A 127 -8.91 -11.85 4.59
N ILE A 128 -7.80 -12.58 4.49
CA ILE A 128 -7.55 -13.51 3.37
C ILE A 128 -7.71 -14.99 3.75
N SER A 129 -8.19 -15.28 4.96
CA SER A 129 -8.29 -16.62 5.53
C SER A 129 -9.15 -17.61 4.73
N SER A 130 -10.12 -17.13 3.96
CA SER A 130 -10.93 -17.97 3.05
C SER A 130 -10.11 -18.57 1.89
N TRP A 131 -8.94 -18.02 1.58
CA TRP A 131 -8.04 -18.49 0.51
C TRP A 131 -6.80 -19.21 1.03
N ARG A 132 -6.73 -19.55 2.33
CA ARG A 132 -5.54 -20.14 2.97
C ARG A 132 -4.88 -21.29 2.22
N THR A 133 -5.67 -22.17 1.59
CA THR A 133 -5.15 -23.33 0.84
C THR A 133 -4.54 -22.96 -0.51
N LEU A 134 -4.75 -21.73 -0.97
CA LEU A 134 -4.26 -21.19 -2.26
C LEU A 134 -3.12 -20.19 -2.07
N LEU A 135 -2.79 -19.83 -0.82
CA LEU A 135 -1.79 -18.81 -0.48
C LEU A 135 -0.43 -19.48 -0.18
N PRO A 136 0.60 -19.25 -1.02
CA PRO A 136 1.93 -19.77 -0.73
C PRO A 136 2.47 -19.22 0.60
N GLY A 137 2.99 -20.12 1.45
CA GLY A 137 3.58 -19.73 2.73
C GLY A 137 2.59 -19.43 3.86
N TRP A 138 1.30 -19.77 3.71
CA TRP A 138 0.27 -19.53 4.73
C TRP A 138 0.66 -19.99 6.15
N ASP A 139 0.99 -21.28 6.33
CA ASP A 139 1.30 -21.83 7.65
C ASP A 139 2.55 -21.19 8.26
N ARG A 140 3.55 -20.90 7.41
CA ARG A 140 4.76 -20.16 7.82
C ARG A 140 4.38 -18.76 8.30
N ALA A 141 3.49 -18.06 7.60
CA ALA A 141 3.06 -16.72 7.95
C ALA A 141 2.32 -16.66 9.29
N ILE A 142 1.53 -17.68 9.62
CA ILE A 142 0.91 -17.82 10.95
C ILE A 142 1.99 -17.95 12.04
N GLY A 143 3.01 -18.78 11.81
CA GLY A 143 4.14 -18.92 12.73
C GLY A 143 4.93 -17.61 12.90
N ILE A 144 5.14 -16.88 11.81
CA ILE A 144 5.78 -15.56 11.80
C ILE A 144 4.94 -14.55 12.60
N ALA A 145 3.62 -14.54 12.43
CA ALA A 145 2.72 -13.66 13.16
C ALA A 145 2.81 -13.92 14.67
N LYS A 146 2.87 -15.19 15.10
CA LYS A 146 3.08 -15.54 16.51
C LYS A 146 4.37 -14.92 17.06
N LEU A 147 5.48 -15.15 16.38
CA LEU A 147 6.79 -14.65 16.81
C LEU A 147 6.84 -13.11 16.84
N ALA A 148 6.22 -12.44 15.86
CA ALA A 148 6.15 -10.98 15.83
C ALA A 148 5.33 -10.43 17.00
N LEU A 149 4.15 -10.99 17.27
CA LEU A 149 3.31 -10.60 18.41
C LEU A 149 4.00 -10.82 19.76
N GLU A 150 4.69 -11.95 19.94
CA GLU A 150 5.48 -12.21 21.15
C GLU A 150 6.57 -11.15 21.34
N SER A 151 7.23 -10.73 20.26
CA SER A 151 8.26 -9.69 20.32
C SER A 151 7.69 -8.31 20.66
N GLU A 152 6.42 -8.07 20.32
CA GLU A 152 5.65 -6.86 20.69
C GLU A 152 5.06 -6.94 22.11
N GLY A 153 5.25 -8.05 22.83
CA GLY A 153 4.69 -8.26 24.16
C GLY A 153 3.18 -8.54 24.17
N LYS A 154 2.62 -8.98 23.03
CA LYS A 154 1.20 -9.35 22.87
C LYS A 154 1.05 -10.86 22.95
N ASP A 155 -0.10 -11.32 23.46
CA ASP A 155 -0.41 -12.75 23.51
C ASP A 155 -0.91 -13.23 22.13
N PRO A 156 -0.18 -14.11 21.43
CA PRO A 156 -0.60 -14.59 20.13
C PRO A 156 -1.90 -15.40 20.16
N GLU A 157 -2.20 -16.08 21.27
CA GLU A 157 -3.39 -16.94 21.36
C GLU A 157 -4.68 -16.10 21.42
N ASP A 158 -4.61 -14.91 22.02
CA ASP A 158 -5.72 -13.94 22.00
C ASP A 158 -5.86 -13.28 20.62
N VAL A 159 -4.74 -12.81 20.05
CA VAL A 159 -4.76 -12.04 18.80
C VAL A 159 -5.01 -12.91 17.57
N LEU A 160 -4.55 -14.17 17.53
CA LEU A 160 -4.78 -15.11 16.43
C LEU A 160 -5.98 -16.04 16.67
N PHE A 161 -6.81 -15.75 17.68
CA PHE A 161 -7.98 -16.57 17.99
C PHE A 161 -8.85 -16.83 16.72
N GLY A 162 -9.17 -18.10 16.49
CA GLY A 162 -9.97 -18.54 15.33
C GLY A 162 -9.19 -18.71 14.01
N MET A 163 -7.88 -18.48 14.01
CA MET A 163 -7.00 -18.72 12.84
C MET A 163 -6.04 -19.89 13.00
N LEU A 164 -5.88 -20.40 14.23
CA LEU A 164 -5.06 -21.55 14.60
C LEU A 164 -5.81 -22.87 14.46
#